data_AF-A0A833G9E6-F1
#
_entry.id   AF-A0A833G9E6-F1
#
_cell.length_a   1.000
_cell.length_b   1.000
_cell.length_c   1.000
_cell.angle_alpha   90.00
_cell.angle_beta   90.00
_cell.angle_gamma   90.00
#
_symmetry.space_group_name_H-M   'P 1'
#
loop_
_entity.id
_entity.type
_entity.pdbx_description
1 polymer ?
#
loop_
_entity_poly.entity_id
_entity_poly.type
_entity_poly.pdbx_seq_one_letter_code
_entity_poly.pdbx_strand_id
1 'polypeptide(L)' 'MRIDSATQTGVTVSNLFGRPHCPQCGEMLFAAAATEFLGRGRIINTWSCDECDHVFQTMVKVPGPRR' A
#
# COMPACT_ATOMS: atom_id res chain seq x y z
N MET A 1 20.16 -7.05 32.71
CA MET A 1 19.14 -6.67 31.70
C MET A 1 19.76 -5.63 30.77
N ARG A 2 19.91 -5.96 29.48
CA ARG A 2 20.26 -5.03 28.40
C ARG A 2 19.31 -5.32 27.25
N ILE A 3 18.81 -4.25 26.64
CA ILE A 3 17.64 -4.20 25.77
C ILE A 3 18.10 -4.24 24.30
N ASP A 4 17.37 -5.02 23.52
CA ASP A 4 17.04 -4.99 22.08
C ASP A 4 18.08 -4.60 21.01
N SER A 5 18.24 -5.53 20.06
CA SER A 5 18.67 -5.23 18.69
C SER A 5 17.79 -6.02 17.73
N ALA A 6 16.62 -5.48 17.36
CA ALA A 6 15.88 -5.98 16.22
C ALA A 6 16.62 -5.54 14.95
N THR A 7 17.38 -6.46 14.36
CA THR A 7 18.04 -6.28 13.07
C THR A 7 16.96 -6.14 11.99
N GLN A 8 16.69 -4.92 11.56
CA GLN A 8 15.77 -4.66 10.46
C GLN A 8 16.49 -4.95 9.14
N THR A 9 16.45 -6.21 8.71
CA THR A 9 16.84 -6.59 7.35
C THR A 9 15.78 -6.07 6.39
N GLY A 10 16.08 -4.95 5.72
CA GLY A 10 15.26 -4.41 4.65
C GLY A 10 15.17 -5.42 3.51
N VAL A 11 14.06 -6.16 3.46
CA VAL A 11 13.68 -6.95 2.30
C VAL A 11 13.01 -6.00 1.32
N THR A 12 13.65 -5.72 0.18
CA THR A 12 12.98 -5.10 -0.95
C THR A 12 12.02 -6.12 -1.55
N VAL A 13 10.78 -6.10 -1.08
CA VAL A 13 9.69 -6.86 -1.69
C VAL A 13 9.36 -6.18 -3.02
N SER A 14 10.02 -6.64 -4.09
CA SER A 14 9.58 -6.37 -5.46
C SER A 14 8.12 -6.78 -5.54
N ASN A 15 7.25 -5.84 -5.91
CA ASN A 15 5.80 -6.00 -5.92
C ASN A 15 5.32 -6.92 -7.06
N LEU A 16 5.80 -8.17 -7.06
CA LEU A 16 5.64 -9.19 -8.09
C LEU A 16 4.18 -9.56 -8.37
N PHE A 17 3.25 -9.15 -7.49
CA PHE A 17 1.82 -9.40 -7.62
C PHE A 17 0.94 -8.14 -7.58
N GLY A 18 1.54 -6.95 -7.64
CA GLY A 18 0.81 -5.68 -7.60
C GLY A 18 0.04 -5.44 -6.30
N ARG A 19 0.35 -6.18 -5.22
CA ARG A 19 -0.30 -6.05 -3.93
C ARG A 19 0.32 -4.90 -3.13
N PRO A 20 -0.48 -3.99 -2.59
CA PRO A 20 0.06 -2.88 -1.80
C PRO A 20 0.66 -3.42 -0.50
N HIS A 21 1.80 -2.85 -0.12
CA HIS A 21 2.40 -3.05 1.20
C HIS A 21 2.39 -1.71 1.93
N CYS A 22 2.29 -1.75 3.25
CA CYS A 22 2.41 -0.56 4.08
C CYS A 22 3.81 0.04 3.90
N PRO A 23 3.93 1.31 3.52
CA PRO A 23 5.24 1.93 3.32
C PRO A 23 6.00 2.15 4.64
N GLN A 24 5.32 2.06 5.79
CA GLN A 24 5.91 2.27 7.10
C GLN A 24 6.48 0.98 7.71
N CYS A 25 5.70 -0.11 7.76
CA CYS A 25 6.13 -1.37 8.39
C CYS A 25 6.41 -2.51 7.40
N GLY A 26 6.02 -2.38 6.13
CA GLY A 26 6.19 -3.42 5.11
C GLY A 26 5.08 -4.47 5.07
N GLU A 27 4.10 -4.41 5.99
CA GLU A 27 3.01 -5.40 6.02
C GLU A 27 2.18 -5.40 4.74
N MET A 28 1.75 -6.58 4.31
CA MET A 28 0.92 -6.73 3.12
C MET A 28 -0.51 -6.28 3.41
N LEU A 29 -1.08 -5.45 2.54
CA LEU A 29 -2.45 -4.98 2.64
C LEU A 29 -3.35 -5.74 1.66
N PHE A 30 -4.49 -6.22 2.15
CA PHE A 30 -5.43 -7.00 1.34
C PHE A 30 -6.47 -6.14 0.61
N ALA A 31 -6.98 -5.10 1.27
CA ALA A 31 -8.01 -4.21 0.72
C ALA A 31 -7.79 -2.77 1.17
N ALA A 32 -8.21 -1.83 0.32
CA ALA A 32 -8.24 -0.41 0.70
C ALA A 32 -9.38 -0.19 1.70
N ALA A 33 -9.17 0.70 2.66
CA ALA A 33 -10.21 1.14 3.59
C ALA A 33 -11.30 1.97 2.86
N ALA A 34 -10.91 2.71 1.82
CA ALA A 34 -11.82 3.40 0.93
C ALA A 34 -11.27 3.50 -0.50
N THR A 35 -12.17 3.57 -1.48
CA THR A 35 -11.83 3.77 -2.89
C THR A 35 -12.75 4.82 -3.50
N GLU A 36 -12.16 5.80 -4.18
CA GLU A 36 -12.88 6.92 -4.80
C GLU A 36 -12.55 7.06 -6.28
N PHE A 37 -13.57 7.28 -7.12
CA PHE A 37 -13.40 7.58 -8.54
C PHE A 37 -13.46 9.08 -8.78
N LEU A 38 -12.32 9.69 -9.15
CA LEU A 38 -12.21 11.12 -9.39
C LEU A 38 -12.58 11.54 -10.83
N GLY A 39 -13.08 10.62 -11.65
CA GLY A 39 -13.29 10.86 -13.08
C GLY A 39 -12.01 10.75 -13.91
N ARG A 40 -12.15 10.82 -15.23
CA ARG A 40 -11.04 10.73 -16.21
C ARG A 40 -10.14 9.49 -16.02
N GLY A 41 -10.72 8.37 -15.59
CA GLY A 41 -9.99 7.13 -15.36
C GLY A 41 -9.06 7.16 -14.15
N ARG A 42 -9.26 8.06 -13.18
CA ARG A 42 -8.44 8.12 -11.95
C ARG A 42 -9.21 7.53 -10.77
N ILE A 43 -8.56 6.60 -10.07
CA ILE A 43 -9.06 5.98 -8.85
C ILE A 43 -8.05 6.27 -7.74
N ILE A 44 -8.53 6.75 -6.59
CA ILE A 44 -7.73 6.86 -5.37
C ILE A 44 -8.13 5.73 -4.43
N ASN A 45 -7.14 5.08 -3.84
CA ASN A 45 -7.32 4.10 -2.77
C ASN A 45 -6.70 4.66 -1.49
N THR A 46 -7.48 4.72 -0.42
CA THR A 46 -7.01 5.05 0.93
C THR A 46 -6.78 3.75 1.70
N TRP A 47 -5.60 3.62 2.27
CA TRP A 47 -5.13 2.43 2.96
C TRP A 47 -4.99 2.73 4.45
N SER A 48 -5.35 1.76 5.28
CA SER A 48 -5.09 1.74 6.72
C SER A 48 -4.35 0.44 7.02
N CYS A 49 -3.21 0.52 7.68
CA CYS A 49 -2.44 -0.65 8.07
C CYS A 49 -2.89 -1.14 9.45
N ASP A 50 -3.39 -2.37 9.54
CA ASP A 50 -3.85 -2.96 10.80
C ASP A 50 -2.72 -3.23 11.81
N GLU A 51 -1.45 -3.27 11.35
CA GLU A 51 -0.30 -3.56 12.22
C GLU A 51 0.32 -2.31 12.86
N CYS A 52 0.33 -1.17 12.15
CA CYS A 52 1.02 0.03 12.62
C CYS A 52 0.19 1.32 12.54
N ASP A 53 -1.10 1.18 12.25
CA ASP A 53 -2.09 2.26 12.11
C ASP A 53 -1.73 3.35 11.09
N HIS A 54 -0.75 3.09 10.23
CA HIS A 54 -0.34 4.04 9.20
C HIS A 54 -1.40 4.16 8.11
N VAL A 55 -1.81 5.39 7.82
CA VAL A 55 -2.79 5.72 6.77
C VAL A 55 -2.09 6.43 5.61
N PHE A 56 -2.34 5.94 4.39
CA PHE A 56 -1.75 6.52 3.18
C PHE A 56 -2.65 6.33 1.96
N GLN A 57 -2.30 6.95 0.83
CA GLN A 57 -3.07 6.86 -0.40
C GLN A 57 -2.23 6.39 -1.59
N THR A 58 -2.88 5.67 -2.51
CA THR A 58 -2.33 5.37 -3.84
C THR A 58 -3.30 5.82 -4.93
N MET A 59 -2.78 6.14 -6.12
CA MET A 59 -3.59 6.51 -7.28
C MET A 59 -3.37 5.52 -8.42
N VAL A 60 -4.47 5.01 -8.98
CA VAL A 60 -4.48 4.14 -10.16
C VAL A 60 -5.06 4.90 -11.34
N LYS A 61 -4.40 4.81 -12.50
CA LYS A 61 -4.94 5.29 -13.78
C LYS A 61 -5.49 4.10 -14.55
N VAL A 62 -6.80 4.09 -14.77
CA VAL A 62 -7.47 3.14 -15.65
C VAL A 62 -7.29 3.62 -17.09
N PRO A 63 -6.69 2.79 -17.98
CA PRO A 63 -6.62 3.11 -19.40
C PRO A 63 -8.02 3.38 -19.96
N GLY A 64 -8.11 4.31 -20.90
CA GLY A 64 -9.34 4.51 -21.66
C GLY A 64 -9.69 3.25 -22.46
N PRO A 65 -10.96 3.12 -22.90
CA PRO A 65 -11.35 2.02 -23.78
C PRO A 65 -10.44 2.01 -25.01
N ARG A 66 -9.84 0.84 -25.31
CA ARG A 66 -9.12 0.66 -26.56
C ARG A 66 -10.17 0.55 -27.67
N ARG A 67 -10.23 1.56 -28.54
CA ARG A 67 -11.06 1.55 -29.76
C ARG A 67 -10.37 0.76 -30.85
#